data_AF-Q864L9-F1
#
_entry.id   AF-Q864L9-F1
#
_cell.length_a   1.000
_cell.length_b   1.000
_cell.length_c   1.000
_cell.angle_alpha   90.00
_cell.angle_beta   90.00
_cell.angle_gamma   90.00
#
_symmetry.space_group_name_H-M   'P 1'
#
loop_
_entity.id
_entity.type
_entity.pdbx_description
1 polymer ?
#
loop_
_entity_poly.entity_id
_entity_poly.type
_entity_poly.pdbx_seq_one_letter_code
_entity_poly.pdbx_strand_id
1 'polypeptide(L)'
;EGICRNRVTNNVKDVTKLVANLPKDYMITLKYVPGMDVLPSHCWISEMVVQLSDSLTDLLDKFSNISEGLSNYSIIDKLVNIVDDLVECVKENSSKDLKKSFKSPEPRLFTPEEFFRIFNRSIDAFKDFAVASETSDCVVSSTLSPEKDSRVSVTKPFMLPPVA
;
A
#
# COMPACT_ATOMS: atom_id res chain seq x y z
N GLU A 1 21.41 -7.61 -4.80
CA GLU A 1 20.55 -8.07 -3.68
C GLU A 1 19.57 -6.97 -3.33
N GLY A 2 18.34 -7.30 -2.94
CA GLY A 2 17.37 -6.31 -2.47
C GLY A 2 17.86 -5.63 -1.20
N ILE A 3 17.71 -4.31 -1.11
CA ILE A 3 18.38 -3.46 -0.10
C ILE A 3 17.89 -3.77 1.32
N CYS A 4 16.64 -4.20 1.46
CA CYS A 4 16.03 -4.55 2.75
C CYS A 4 15.90 -6.06 2.97
N ARG A 5 16.49 -6.90 2.10
CA ARG A 5 16.24 -8.34 2.08
C ARG A 5 16.59 -9.05 3.39
N ASN A 6 17.65 -8.62 4.07
CA ASN A 6 18.11 -9.22 5.32
C ASN A 6 17.18 -8.93 6.51
N ARG A 7 16.30 -7.92 6.40
CA ARG A 7 15.35 -7.53 7.44
C ARG A 7 14.02 -8.30 7.35
N VAL A 8 13.74 -8.95 6.21
CA VAL A 8 12.54 -9.78 6.03
C VAL A 8 12.77 -11.16 6.65
N THR A 9 12.11 -11.46 7.76
CA THR A 9 12.24 -12.73 8.49
C THR A 9 11.16 -13.76 8.09
N ASN A 10 11.37 -15.04 8.44
CA ASN A 10 10.43 -16.15 8.19
C ASN A 10 9.13 -16.10 9.04
N ASN A 11 8.98 -15.08 9.90
CA ASN A 11 7.86 -14.96 10.83
C ASN A 11 6.50 -14.71 10.15
N VAL A 12 6.50 -14.44 8.84
CA VAL A 12 5.30 -14.39 8.00
C VAL A 12 4.48 -15.70 8.02
N LYS A 13 5.10 -16.82 8.43
CA LYS A 13 4.44 -18.14 8.52
C LYS A 13 3.32 -18.21 9.56
N ASP A 14 3.31 -17.30 10.54
CA ASP A 14 2.29 -17.28 11.59
C ASP A 14 1.07 -16.38 11.25
N VAL A 15 1.10 -15.68 10.10
CA VAL A 15 0.00 -14.82 9.64
C VAL A 15 -1.29 -15.62 9.45
N THR A 16 -1.23 -16.81 8.86
CA THR A 16 -2.42 -17.67 8.67
C THR A 16 -3.05 -18.09 9.98
N LYS A 17 -2.25 -18.34 11.03
CA LYS A 17 -2.78 -18.65 12.37
C LYS A 17 -3.47 -17.43 12.97
N LEU A 18 -2.87 -16.25 12.83
CA LEU A 18 -3.46 -15.00 13.31
C LEU A 18 -4.80 -14.72 12.62
N VAL A 19 -4.87 -14.80 11.29
CA VAL A 19 -6.11 -14.61 10.52
C VAL A 19 -7.20 -15.58 10.98
N ALA A 20 -6.86 -16.85 11.23
CA ALA A 20 -7.82 -17.85 11.71
C ALA A 20 -8.34 -17.55 13.13
N ASN A 21 -7.57 -16.83 13.94
CA ASN A 21 -7.92 -16.45 15.31
C ASN A 21 -8.60 -15.07 15.41
N LEU A 22 -8.74 -14.34 14.31
CA LEU A 22 -9.46 -13.06 14.28
C LEU A 22 -10.91 -13.28 13.85
N PRO A 23 -11.88 -12.56 14.44
CA PRO A 23 -13.27 -12.60 13.96
C PRO A 23 -13.32 -12.15 12.50
N LYS A 24 -14.04 -12.88 11.66
CA LYS A 24 -14.08 -12.63 10.20
C LYS A 24 -14.73 -11.28 9.84
N ASP A 25 -15.61 -10.81 10.71
CA ASP A 25 -16.35 -9.55 10.63
C ASP A 25 -15.63 -8.38 11.31
N TYR A 26 -14.51 -8.63 11.99
CA TYR A 26 -13.69 -7.57 12.55
C TYR A 26 -13.07 -6.72 11.43
N MET A 27 -13.09 -5.41 11.59
CA MET A 27 -12.60 -4.47 10.58
C MET A 27 -11.29 -3.83 11.04
N ILE A 28 -10.24 -3.98 10.23
CA ILE A 28 -8.96 -3.34 10.41
C ILE A 28 -8.91 -2.09 9.53
N THR A 29 -8.65 -0.94 10.15
CA THR A 29 -8.44 0.31 9.42
C THR A 29 -7.04 0.33 8.82
N LEU A 30 -6.93 0.67 7.54
CA LEU A 30 -5.66 0.90 6.85
C LEU A 30 -5.82 2.08 5.89
N LYS A 31 -4.88 3.02 5.91
CA LYS A 31 -4.79 4.07 4.88
C LYS A 31 -4.15 3.47 3.63
N TYR A 32 -4.99 2.91 2.77
CA TYR A 32 -4.56 2.19 1.57
C TYR A 32 -4.08 3.14 0.48
N VAL A 33 -2.84 2.95 0.00
CA VAL A 33 -2.24 3.72 -1.10
C VAL A 33 -2.86 3.30 -2.44
N PRO A 34 -3.56 4.20 -3.14
CA PRO A 34 -4.16 3.89 -4.43
C PRO A 34 -3.14 3.45 -5.47
N GLY A 35 -3.52 2.53 -6.34
CA GLY A 35 -2.67 2.03 -7.42
C GLY A 35 -1.68 0.96 -6.98
N MET A 36 -1.67 0.52 -5.72
CA MET A 36 -0.83 -0.60 -5.26
C MET A 36 -1.11 -1.89 -6.05
N ASP A 37 -2.30 -2.03 -6.63
CA ASP A 37 -2.71 -3.14 -7.47
C ASP A 37 -2.09 -3.14 -8.87
N VAL A 38 -1.84 -1.97 -9.46
CA VAL A 38 -1.42 -1.80 -10.86
C VAL A 38 -0.06 -1.14 -11.05
N LEU A 39 0.42 -0.38 -10.06
CA LEU A 39 1.67 0.35 -10.12
C LEU A 39 2.85 -0.52 -9.65
N PRO A 40 4.06 -0.26 -10.18
CA PRO A 40 5.29 -0.82 -9.65
C PRO A 40 5.48 -0.55 -8.15
N SER A 41 6.17 -1.45 -7.44
CA SER A 41 6.33 -1.38 -5.99
C SER A 41 6.99 -0.08 -5.50
N HIS A 42 7.97 0.46 -6.22
CA HIS A 42 8.63 1.73 -5.85
C HIS A 42 7.68 2.93 -5.79
N CYS A 43 6.48 2.83 -6.37
CA CYS A 43 5.49 3.88 -6.35
C CYS A 43 4.59 3.91 -5.13
N TRP A 44 4.62 2.92 -4.25
CA TRP A 44 3.70 2.86 -3.11
C TRP A 44 4.30 2.23 -1.86
N ILE A 45 5.37 1.45 -2.01
CA ILE A 45 5.89 0.62 -0.93
C ILE A 45 6.36 1.42 0.28
N SER A 46 6.95 2.61 0.05
CA SER A 46 7.47 3.47 1.12
C SER A 46 6.38 3.99 2.04
N GLU A 47 5.27 4.43 1.47
CA GLU A 47 4.10 4.88 2.24
C GLU A 47 3.36 3.68 2.85
N MET A 48 3.23 2.59 2.10
CA MET A 48 2.47 1.42 2.55
C MET A 48 3.04 0.76 3.80
N VAL A 49 4.36 0.69 3.96
CA VAL A 49 4.94 0.15 5.20
C VAL A 49 4.67 1.02 6.42
N VAL A 50 4.66 2.33 6.25
CA VAL A 50 4.31 3.25 7.35
C VAL A 50 2.87 2.99 7.77
N GLN A 51 1.95 2.92 6.81
CA GLN A 51 0.54 2.69 7.10
C GLN A 51 0.26 1.29 7.69
N LEU A 52 1.03 0.27 7.28
CA LEU A 52 0.95 -1.07 7.87
C LEU A 52 1.49 -1.11 9.30
N SER A 53 2.60 -0.40 9.60
CA SER A 53 3.14 -0.30 10.96
C SER A 53 2.13 0.35 11.91
N ASP A 54 1.54 1.48 11.50
CA ASP A 54 0.50 2.17 12.28
C ASP A 54 -0.69 1.24 12.55
N SER A 55 -1.20 0.57 11.52
CA SER A 55 -2.39 -0.29 11.63
C SER A 55 -2.14 -1.55 12.47
N LEU A 56 -0.93 -2.13 12.40
CA LEU A 56 -0.55 -3.28 13.21
C LEU A 56 -0.33 -2.89 14.67
N THR A 57 0.21 -1.70 14.94
CA THR A 57 0.36 -1.15 16.29
C THR A 57 -1.01 -0.92 16.94
N ASP A 58 -1.92 -0.28 16.21
CA ASP A 58 -3.32 -0.10 16.64
C ASP A 58 -4.04 -1.44 16.88
N LEU A 59 -3.70 -2.47 16.11
CA LEU A 59 -4.24 -3.82 16.29
C LEU A 59 -3.65 -4.49 17.53
N LEU A 60 -2.35 -4.33 17.77
CA LEU A 60 -1.64 -4.90 18.92
C LEU A 60 -2.27 -4.44 20.24
N ASP A 61 -2.59 -3.15 20.34
CA ASP A 61 -3.21 -2.53 21.52
C ASP A 61 -4.58 -3.13 21.91
N LYS A 62 -5.22 -3.87 21.00
CA LYS A 62 -6.50 -4.54 21.26
C LYS A 62 -6.33 -5.92 21.91
N PHE A 63 -5.12 -6.44 21.97
CA PHE A 63 -4.81 -7.73 22.58
C PHE A 63 -4.04 -7.53 23.88
N SER A 64 -4.38 -8.32 24.90
CA SER A 64 -3.59 -8.36 26.12
C SER A 64 -2.29 -9.13 25.88
N ASN A 65 -1.19 -8.61 26.43
CA ASN A 65 0.09 -9.30 26.46
C ASN A 65 0.05 -10.44 27.48
N ILE A 66 -0.42 -11.61 27.05
CA ILE A 66 -0.46 -12.82 27.86
C ILE A 66 0.81 -13.62 27.56
N SER A 67 1.58 -13.95 28.61
CA SER A 67 2.92 -14.56 28.53
C SER A 67 2.92 -16.06 28.18
N GLU A 68 1.77 -16.69 28.04
CA GLU A 68 1.66 -18.13 27.78
C GLU A 68 1.46 -18.42 26.28
N GLY A 69 2.52 -18.92 25.65
CA GLY A 69 2.46 -19.51 24.31
C GLY A 69 2.38 -18.52 23.15
N LEU A 70 1.98 -19.06 21.98
CA LEU A 70 1.85 -18.30 20.72
C LEU A 70 0.51 -17.55 20.72
N SER A 71 0.47 -16.39 21.36
CA SER A 71 -0.72 -15.53 21.43
C SER A 71 -0.86 -14.63 20.20
N ASN A 72 -2.08 -14.15 19.91
CA ASN A 72 -2.30 -13.17 18.86
C ASN A 72 -1.43 -11.91 19.08
N TYR A 73 -1.29 -11.47 20.33
CA TYR A 73 -0.38 -10.38 20.70
C TYR A 73 1.05 -10.67 20.24
N SER A 74 1.62 -11.84 20.60
CA SER A 74 3.00 -12.18 20.22
C SER A 74 3.19 -12.29 18.71
N ILE A 75 2.18 -12.74 17.96
CA ILE A 75 2.27 -12.77 16.50
C ILE A 75 2.27 -11.33 15.97
N ILE A 76 1.30 -10.50 16.38
CA ILE A 76 1.18 -9.11 15.89
C ILE A 76 2.45 -8.31 16.24
N ASP A 77 2.97 -8.44 17.46
CA ASP A 77 4.20 -7.78 17.92
C ASP A 77 5.41 -8.12 17.01
N LYS A 78 5.56 -9.40 16.64
CA LYS A 78 6.60 -9.79 15.67
C LYS A 78 6.38 -9.18 14.29
N LEU A 79 5.12 -9.05 13.83
CA LEU A 79 4.81 -8.43 12.55
C LEU A 79 5.07 -6.91 12.58
N VAL A 80 4.76 -6.22 13.69
CA VAL A 80 5.11 -4.80 13.90
C VAL A 80 6.61 -4.61 13.75
N ASN A 81 7.42 -5.39 14.48
CA ASN A 81 8.88 -5.30 14.42
C ASN A 81 9.43 -5.50 12.98
N ILE A 82 8.87 -6.45 12.21
CA ILE A 82 9.27 -6.65 10.80
C ILE A 82 8.97 -5.41 9.97
N VAL A 83 7.79 -4.80 10.13
CA VAL A 83 7.41 -3.63 9.32
C VAL A 83 8.20 -2.41 9.75
N ASP A 84 8.49 -2.22 11.04
CA ASP A 84 9.32 -1.13 11.55
C ASP A 84 10.75 -1.19 11.00
N ASP A 85 11.34 -2.39 10.97
CA ASP A 85 12.64 -2.63 10.34
C ASP A 85 12.63 -2.24 8.85
N LEU A 86 11.53 -2.47 8.13
CA LEU A 86 11.35 -2.08 6.74
C LEU A 86 11.15 -0.56 6.59
N VAL A 87 10.39 0.08 7.49
CA VAL A 87 10.23 1.53 7.54
C VAL A 87 11.58 2.21 7.69
N GLU A 88 12.43 1.73 8.60
CA GLU A 88 13.78 2.25 8.79
C GLU A 88 14.64 2.06 7.52
N CYS A 89 14.64 0.85 6.94
CA CYS A 89 15.37 0.58 5.71
C CYS A 89 14.95 1.50 4.55
N VAL A 90 13.65 1.73 4.36
CA VAL A 90 13.16 2.65 3.33
C VAL A 90 13.61 4.08 3.61
N LYS A 91 13.55 4.54 4.87
CA LYS A 91 14.00 5.90 5.24
C LYS A 91 15.47 6.13 4.90
N GLU A 92 16.34 5.15 5.20
CA GLU A 92 17.77 5.20 4.88
C GLU A 92 18.05 5.26 3.38
N ASN A 93 17.21 4.60 2.57
CA ASN A 93 17.47 4.36 1.14
C ASN A 93 16.58 5.18 0.19
N SER A 94 15.63 5.95 0.72
CA SER A 94 14.82 6.85 -0.08
C SER A 94 15.64 8.06 -0.53
N SER A 95 15.80 8.25 -1.85
CA SER A 95 16.29 9.52 -2.39
C SER A 95 15.31 10.63 -2.01
N LYS A 96 15.78 11.89 -1.99
CA LYS A 96 14.93 13.06 -1.68
C LYS A 96 13.68 13.14 -2.57
N ASP A 97 13.67 12.49 -3.73
CA ASP A 97 12.58 12.48 -4.71
C ASP A 97 11.50 11.40 -4.46
N LEU A 98 11.79 10.35 -3.69
CA LEU A 98 10.77 9.39 -3.21
C LEU A 98 9.87 9.99 -2.12
N LYS A 99 10.26 11.15 -1.56
CA LYS A 99 9.41 12.01 -0.72
C LYS A 99 8.41 12.84 -1.54
N LYS A 100 8.05 12.43 -2.77
CA LYS A 100 6.93 13.06 -3.48
C LYS A 100 5.63 12.71 -2.77
N SER A 101 5.30 13.53 -1.78
CA SER A 101 3.97 13.87 -1.27
C SER A 101 2.85 12.95 -1.77
N PHE A 102 2.78 11.72 -1.25
CA PHE A 102 1.49 11.05 -1.23
C PHE A 102 0.58 11.94 -0.39
N LYS A 103 -0.49 12.45 -0.98
CA LYS A 103 -1.60 12.96 -0.17
C LYS A 103 -1.97 11.81 0.77
N SER A 104 -2.00 12.07 2.09
CA SER A 104 -2.24 11.03 3.09
C SER A 104 -3.39 10.14 2.61
N PRO A 105 -3.16 8.83 2.38
CA PRO A 105 -4.19 7.99 1.79
C PRO A 105 -5.40 7.95 2.70
N GLU A 106 -6.60 7.86 2.10
CA GLU A 106 -7.82 7.84 2.90
C GLU A 106 -7.94 6.50 3.65
N PRO A 107 -8.38 6.53 4.92
CA PRO A 107 -8.64 5.31 5.68
C PRO A 107 -9.70 4.46 5.01
N ARG A 108 -9.44 3.14 4.93
CA ARG A 108 -10.40 2.13 4.48
C ARG A 108 -10.46 1.01 5.49
N LEU A 109 -11.58 0.29 5.51
CA LEU A 109 -11.81 -0.85 6.38
C LEU A 109 -11.59 -2.14 5.58
N PHE A 110 -10.88 -3.09 6.19
CA PHE A 110 -10.57 -4.38 5.60
C PHE A 110 -10.89 -5.48 6.59
N THR A 111 -11.38 -6.62 6.10
CA THR A 111 -11.42 -7.85 6.90
C THR A 111 -10.00 -8.31 7.24
N PRO A 112 -9.79 -9.20 8.24
CA PRO A 112 -8.46 -9.70 8.56
C PRO A 112 -7.79 -10.36 7.37
N GLU A 113 -8.54 -11.15 6.59
CA GLU A 113 -8.01 -11.81 5.40
C GLU A 113 -7.50 -10.79 4.36
N GLU A 114 -8.28 -9.76 4.07
CA GLU A 114 -7.89 -8.73 3.09
C GLU A 114 -6.70 -7.90 3.57
N PHE A 115 -6.69 -7.51 4.84
CA PHE A 115 -5.60 -6.76 5.44
C PHE A 115 -4.28 -7.57 5.38
N PHE A 116 -4.31 -8.83 5.82
CA PHE A 116 -3.10 -9.66 5.83
C PHE A 116 -2.68 -10.11 4.42
N ARG A 117 -3.59 -10.11 3.44
CA ARG A 117 -3.22 -10.25 2.02
C ARG A 117 -2.45 -9.02 1.51
N ILE A 118 -2.86 -7.81 1.90
CA ILE A 118 -2.13 -6.57 1.59
C ILE A 118 -0.75 -6.59 2.26
N PHE A 119 -0.69 -6.97 3.54
CA PHE A 119 0.56 -7.14 4.28
C PHE A 119 1.54 -8.07 3.55
N ASN A 120 1.13 -9.30 3.22
CA ASN A 120 2.00 -10.27 2.56
C ASN A 120 2.50 -9.76 1.20
N ARG A 121 1.62 -9.13 0.41
CA ARG A 121 2.01 -8.51 -0.87
C ARG A 121 3.07 -7.42 -0.67
N SER A 122 2.93 -6.59 0.37
CA SER A 122 3.93 -5.58 0.70
C SER A 122 5.25 -6.21 1.11
N ILE A 123 5.25 -7.22 1.99
CA ILE A 123 6.47 -7.93 2.40
C ILE A 123 7.17 -8.58 1.20
N ASP A 124 6.43 -9.21 0.29
CA ASP A 124 7.00 -9.81 -0.92
C ASP A 124 7.59 -8.76 -1.86
N ALA A 125 6.94 -7.61 -2.00
CA ALA A 125 7.46 -6.50 -2.79
C ALA A 125 8.83 -5.98 -2.28
N PHE A 126 9.14 -6.14 -0.98
CA PHE A 126 10.48 -5.81 -0.44
C PHE A 126 11.58 -6.79 -0.80
N LYS A 127 11.24 -8.06 -1.02
CA LYS A 127 12.24 -9.06 -1.42
C LYS A 127 12.89 -8.68 -2.75
N ASP A 128 12.09 -8.08 -3.63
CA ASP A 128 12.47 -7.64 -4.96
C ASP A 128 12.69 -6.12 -5.04
N PHE A 129 12.60 -5.40 -3.91
CA PHE A 129 12.80 -3.97 -3.87
C PHE A 129 14.28 -3.61 -4.06
N ALA A 130 14.58 -3.11 -5.25
CA ALA A 130 15.77 -2.35 -5.56
C ALA A 130 15.36 -0.89 -5.79
N VAL A 131 16.22 0.06 -5.44
CA VAL A 131 16.02 1.47 -5.82
C VAL A 131 15.89 1.50 -7.35
N ALA A 132 14.68 1.79 -7.84
CA ALA A 132 14.42 1.84 -9.26
C ALA A 132 15.28 2.95 -9.89
N SER A 133 16.03 2.62 -10.95
CA SER A 133 16.48 3.64 -11.89
C SER A 133 15.23 4.29 -12.51
N GLU A 134 15.29 5.59 -12.77
CA GLU A 134 14.25 6.58 -13.13
C GLU A 134 13.23 6.25 -14.26
N THR A 135 12.85 4.99 -14.54
CA THR A 135 12.25 4.61 -15.82
C THR A 135 10.74 4.33 -15.81
N SER A 136 10.03 4.42 -14.67
CA SER A 136 8.56 4.29 -14.66
C SER A 136 7.87 5.31 -13.76
N ASP A 137 6.98 6.08 -14.39
CA ASP A 137 6.18 7.11 -13.73
C ASP A 137 5.13 6.50 -12.80
N CYS A 138 5.00 7.06 -11.59
CA CYS A 138 4.06 6.62 -10.56
C CYS A 138 2.66 7.24 -10.74
N VAL A 139 2.22 7.39 -11.99
CA VAL A 139 0.93 7.99 -12.33
C VAL A 139 -0.07 6.88 -12.68
N VAL A 140 -1.12 6.76 -11.88
CA VAL A 140 -2.30 5.99 -12.27
C VAL A 140 -3.00 6.79 -13.37
N SER A 141 -2.84 6.38 -14.63
CA SER A 141 -3.55 7.02 -15.75
C SER A 141 -5.05 6.88 -15.53
N SER A 142 -5.69 8.00 -15.18
CA SER A 142 -7.15 8.11 -15.11
C SER A 142 -7.71 8.30 -16.52
N THR A 143 -7.46 7.36 -17.42
CA THR A 143 -8.23 7.25 -18.65
C THR A 143 -9.44 6.39 -18.36
N LEU A 144 -10.43 6.97 -17.69
CA LEU A 144 -11.79 6.76 -18.17
C LEU A 144 -11.74 7.21 -19.63
N SER A 145 -11.67 6.27 -20.56
CA SER A 145 -11.98 6.59 -21.95
C SER A 145 -13.29 7.37 -21.90
N PRO A 146 -13.40 8.55 -22.53
CA PRO A 146 -14.72 9.11 -22.71
C PRO A 146 -15.51 7.99 -23.38
N GLU A 147 -16.59 7.52 -22.75
CA GLU A 147 -17.64 6.86 -23.51
C GLU A 147 -17.81 7.73 -24.75
N LYS A 148 -17.78 7.12 -25.92
CA LYS A 148 -18.06 7.82 -27.17
C LYS A 148 -19.49 8.33 -27.08
N ASP A 149 -19.69 9.44 -26.38
CA ASP A 149 -20.91 10.19 -26.41
C ASP A 149 -20.96 10.76 -27.81
N SER A 150 -21.72 10.07 -28.65
CA SER A 150 -21.92 10.37 -30.07
C SER A 150 -22.76 11.64 -30.25
N ARG A 151 -22.57 12.63 -29.38
CA ARG A 151 -23.26 13.92 -29.34
C ARG A 151 -22.29 15.09 -29.49
N VAL A 152 -21.13 14.89 -30.11
CA VAL A 152 -20.46 16.01 -30.78
C VAL A 152 -21.21 16.28 -32.08
N SER A 153 -22.27 17.08 -32.00
CA SER A 153 -22.82 17.72 -33.19
C SER A 153 -21.74 18.64 -33.75
N VAL A 154 -21.27 18.34 -34.95
CA VAL A 154 -20.40 19.20 -35.75
C VAL A 154 -21.07 20.57 -35.87
N THR A 155 -20.60 21.56 -35.12
CA THR A 155 -21.01 22.93 -35.35
C THR A 155 -20.39 23.38 -36.66
N LYS A 156 -21.24 23.57 -37.68
CA LYS A 156 -20.88 24.19 -38.96
C LYS A 156 -20.16 25.52 -38.68
N PRO A 157 -19.05 25.85 -39.39
CA PRO A 157 -18.43 27.16 -39.25
C PRO A 157 -19.41 28.25 -39.69
N PHE A 158 -19.62 29.25 -38.85
CA PHE A 158 -20.31 30.47 -39.23
C PHE A 158 -19.44 31.23 -40.25
N MET A 159 -19.92 31.32 -41.48
CA MET A 159 -19.36 32.20 -42.51
C MET A 159 -19.90 33.61 -42.27
N LEU A 160 -19.02 34.54 -41.91
CA LEU A 160 -19.37 35.95 -41.85
C LEU A 160 -19.47 36.52 -43.28
N PRO A 161 -20.49 37.33 -43.60
CA PRO A 161 -20.59 37.96 -44.90
C PRO A 161 -19.51 39.04 -45.07
N PRO A 162 -19.04 39.30 -46.31
CA PRO A 162 -18.00 40.27 -46.56
C PRO A 162 -18.53 41.69 -46.33
N VAL A 163 -17.73 42.51 -45.65
CA VAL A 163 -17.99 43.93 -45.44
C VAL A 163 -17.69 44.67 -46.75
N ALA A 164 -18.64 45.50 -47.19
CA ALA A 164 -18.54 46.36 -48.37
C ALA A 164 -17.69 47.61 -48.09
#